data_AF-A0A947JC37-F1
#
_entry.id   AF-A0A947JC37-F1
#
_cell.length_a   1.000
_cell.length_b   1.000
_cell.length_c   1.000
_cell.angle_alpha   90.00
_cell.angle_beta   90.00
_cell.angle_gamma   90.00
#
_symmetry.space_group_name_H-M   'P 1'
#
loop_
_entity.id
_entity.type
_entity.pdbx_description
1 polymer ?
#
loop_
_entity_poly.entity_id
_entity_poly.type
_entity_poly.pdbx_seq_one_letter_code
_entity_poly.pdbx_strand_id
1 'polypeptide(L)'
;MRVWPGRPGPLGAFWDGQGVNFALFSENAEKVEVCLFTSADSKPEALRIVMPDYTDGVWHCYLPDVRPGQLYGYRVHGPYLPEA
;
A
#
# COMPACT_ATOMS: atom_id res chain seq x y z
N MET A 1 0.88 -14.14 -2.36
CA MET A 1 0.71 -13.12 -1.30
C MET A 1 -0.76 -13.10 -0.93
N ARG A 2 -1.08 -13.24 0.35
CA ARG A 2 -2.45 -13.03 0.84
C ARG A 2 -2.68 -11.54 1.07
N VAL A 3 -3.87 -11.06 0.71
CA VAL A 3 -4.28 -9.67 0.88
C VAL A 3 -5.59 -9.67 1.67
N TRP A 4 -5.57 -9.01 2.82
CA TRP A 4 -6.75 -8.84 3.68
C TRP A 4 -7.14 -7.35 3.73
N PRO A 5 -8.38 -7.03 4.14
CA PRO A 5 -8.85 -5.64 4.23
C PRO A 5 -7.94 -4.72 5.04
N GLY A 6 -7.41 -5.21 6.17
CA GLY A 6 -6.65 -4.37 7.10
C GLY A 6 -7.55 -3.32 7.77
N ARG A 7 -6.95 -2.20 8.16
CA ARG A 7 -7.60 -1.12 8.91
C ARG A 7 -7.11 0.25 8.41
N PRO A 8 -7.95 1.30 8.44
CA PRO A 8 -7.54 2.66 8.05
C PRO A 8 -6.53 3.30 9.02
N GLY A 9 -6.23 2.64 10.14
CA GLY A 9 -5.26 3.14 11.12
C GLY A 9 -4.47 2.02 11.80
N PRO A 10 -3.24 2.31 12.27
CA PRO A 10 -2.53 3.59 12.11
C PRO A 10 -2.04 3.83 10.67
N LEU A 11 -1.81 5.10 10.30
CA LEU A 11 -1.29 5.47 8.98
C LEU A 11 0.14 4.96 8.77
N GLY A 12 0.48 4.65 7.52
CA GLY A 12 1.77 4.09 7.12
C GLY A 12 1.78 2.56 7.11
N ALA A 13 2.97 1.98 7.21
CA ALA A 13 3.17 0.54 7.32
C ALA A 13 3.38 0.17 8.81
N PHE A 14 2.46 -0.61 9.37
CA PHE A 14 2.50 -1.00 10.78
C PHE A 14 2.57 -2.52 10.93
N TRP A 15 3.63 -3.01 11.56
CA TRP A 15 3.81 -4.44 11.84
C TRP A 15 3.23 -4.79 13.21
N ASP A 16 2.34 -5.79 13.26
CA ASP A 16 1.61 -6.19 14.47
C ASP A 16 2.09 -7.52 15.08
N GLY A 17 3.15 -8.11 14.54
CA GLY A 17 3.64 -9.43 14.93
C GLY A 17 3.28 -10.55 13.96
N GLN A 18 2.19 -10.41 13.20
CA GLN A 18 1.68 -11.43 12.28
C GLN A 18 1.75 -11.01 10.81
N GLY A 19 1.78 -9.71 10.55
CA GLY A 19 1.82 -9.11 9.22
C GLY A 19 1.96 -7.61 9.28
N VAL A 20 1.82 -6.96 8.14
CA VAL A 20 1.89 -5.49 8.04
C VAL A 20 0.57 -4.93 7.54
N ASN A 21 0.00 -4.01 8.32
CA ASN A 21 -1.10 -3.16 7.90
C ASN A 21 -0.53 -1.95 7.14
N PHE A 22 -0.96 -1.76 5.91
CA PHE A 22 -0.68 -0.56 5.14
C PHE A 22 -1.91 0.33 5.14
N ALA A 23 -1.74 1.61 5.45
CA ALA A 23 -2.79 2.62 5.41
C ALA A 23 -2.23 3.92 4.80
N LEU A 24 -2.86 4.41 3.74
CA LEU A 24 -2.45 5.61 3.01
C LEU A 24 -3.64 6.55 2.80
N PHE A 25 -3.57 7.76 3.36
CA PHE A 25 -4.56 8.80 3.06
C PHE A 25 -4.38 9.31 1.64
N SER A 26 -5.45 9.26 0.84
CA SER A 26 -5.54 9.91 -0.46
C SER A 26 -6.99 10.01 -0.89
N GLU A 27 -7.58 11.18 -0.66
CA GLU A 27 -9.01 11.45 -0.95
C GLU A 27 -9.32 11.42 -2.46
N ASN A 28 -8.37 11.86 -3.29
CA ASN A 28 -8.56 12.02 -4.73
C ASN A 28 -8.01 10.85 -5.56
N ALA A 29 -7.46 9.82 -4.94
CA ALA A 29 -6.97 8.65 -5.67
C ALA A 29 -8.14 7.83 -6.20
N GLU A 30 -7.99 7.28 -7.41
CA GLU A 30 -8.92 6.31 -7.99
C GLU A 30 -8.50 4.87 -7.69
N LYS A 31 -7.21 4.66 -7.40
CA LYS A 31 -6.62 3.37 -7.02
C LYS A 31 -5.29 3.59 -6.32
N VAL A 32 -5.02 2.79 -5.29
CA VAL A 32 -3.70 2.74 -4.65
C VAL A 32 -3.15 1.32 -4.70
N GLU A 33 -1.86 1.21 -5.02
CA GLU A 33 -1.12 -0.04 -4.99
C GLU A 33 0.08 0.07 -4.04
N VAL A 34 0.30 -0.97 -3.23
CA VAL A 34 1.55 -1.21 -2.50
C VAL A 34 2.48 -1.98 -3.43
N CYS A 35 3.67 -1.45 -3.67
CA CYS A 35 4.72 -2.08 -4.45
C CYS A 35 5.79 -2.64 -3.51
N LEU A 36 6.11 -3.92 -3.61
CA LEU A 36 7.15 -4.56 -2.80
C LEU A 36 8.40 -4.83 -3.64
N PHE A 37 9.57 -4.60 -3.05
CA PHE A 37 10.87 -4.74 -3.71
C PHE A 37 11.70 -5.84 -3.04
N THR A 38 12.52 -6.53 -3.83
CA THR A 38 13.42 -7.60 -3.33
C THR A 38 14.72 -7.05 -2.73
N SER A 39 15.18 -5.89 -3.21
CA SER A 39 16.39 -5.21 -2.75
C SER A 39 16.34 -3.72 -3.11
N ALA A 40 17.26 -2.92 -2.55
CA ALA A 40 17.32 -1.49 -2.81
C ALA A 40 17.65 -1.14 -4.27
N ASP A 41 18.43 -1.99 -4.95
CA ASP A 41 18.81 -1.83 -6.36
C ASP A 41 17.79 -2.44 -7.33
N SER A 42 16.72 -3.02 -6.82
CA SER A 42 15.74 -3.75 -7.62
C SER A 42 14.94 -2.81 -8.52
N LYS A 43 15.00 -3.05 -9.83
CA LYS A 43 14.15 -2.43 -10.85
C LYS A 43 13.68 -3.54 -11.80
N PRO A 44 12.38 -3.86 -11.93
CA PRO A 44 11.18 -3.25 -11.31
C PRO A 44 10.82 -3.82 -9.93
N GLU A 45 9.69 -3.37 -9.36
CA GLU A 45 9.08 -3.98 -8.18
C GLU A 45 8.78 -5.47 -8.39
N ALA A 46 8.94 -6.26 -7.33
CA ALA A 46 8.72 -7.72 -7.36
C ALA A 46 7.22 -8.06 -7.33
N LEU A 47 6.43 -7.24 -6.64
CA LEU A 47 4.99 -7.45 -6.52
C LEU A 47 4.25 -6.12 -6.40
N ARG A 48 3.11 -6.02 -7.08
CA ARG A 48 2.13 -4.93 -6.95
C ARG A 48 0.86 -5.47 -6.35
N ILE A 49 0.37 -4.79 -5.32
CA ILE A 49 -0.80 -5.21 -4.56
C ILE A 49 -1.78 -4.05 -4.51
N VAL A 50 -2.93 -4.18 -5.18
CA VAL A 50 -4.02 -3.21 -5.08
C VAL A 50 -4.58 -3.23 -3.66
N MET A 51 -4.74 -2.05 -3.06
CA MET A 51 -5.39 -1.90 -1.75
C MET A 51 -6.90 -2.06 -1.95
N PRO A 52 -7.54 -3.08 -1.34
CA PRO A 52 -8.93 -3.42 -1.64
C PRO A 52 -9.96 -2.51 -0.96
N ASP A 53 -9.59 -1.87 0.15
CA ASP A 53 -10.53 -1.13 1.00
C ASP A 53 -10.14 0.34 1.13
N TYR A 54 -11.16 1.18 1.29
CA TYR A 54 -11.08 2.62 1.41
C TYR A 54 -12.11 3.12 2.43
N THR A 55 -11.64 3.69 3.54
CA THR A 55 -12.49 4.19 4.64
C THR A 55 -12.00 5.57 5.06
N ASP A 56 -12.90 6.56 5.15
CA ASP A 56 -12.61 7.93 5.62
C ASP A 56 -11.37 8.58 4.97
N GLY A 57 -11.22 8.45 3.65
CA GLY A 57 -10.08 9.02 2.93
C GLY A 57 -8.82 8.14 2.91
N VAL A 58 -8.85 6.98 3.56
CA VAL A 58 -7.70 6.11 3.75
C VAL A 58 -7.84 4.80 2.99
N TRP A 59 -6.92 4.56 2.07
CA TRP A 59 -6.74 3.26 1.42
C TRP A 59 -5.99 2.33 2.35
N HIS A 60 -6.48 1.10 2.53
CA HIS A 60 -5.84 0.16 3.45
C HIS A 60 -5.84 -1.30 2.94
N CYS A 61 -4.83 -2.03 3.37
CA CYS A 61 -4.71 -3.48 3.19
C CYS A 61 -3.83 -4.08 4.29
N TYR A 62 -3.97 -5.38 4.53
CA TYR A 62 -3.12 -6.12 5.46
C TYR A 62 -2.47 -7.29 4.75
N LEU A 63 -1.15 -7.41 4.92
CA LEU A 63 -0.32 -8.41 4.26
C LEU A 63 0.31 -9.33 5.32
N PRO A 64 -0.26 -10.54 5.56
CA PRO A 64 0.25 -11.50 6.55
C PRO A 64 1.63 -12.06 6.23
N ASP A 65 2.07 -11.97 4.97
CA ASP A 65 3.34 -12.55 4.53
C ASP A 65 4.49 -11.52 4.57
N VAL A 66 4.19 -10.24 4.84
CA VAL A 66 5.20 -9.16 4.94
C VAL A 66 5.80 -9.12 6.35
N ARG A 67 7.10 -8.84 6.42
CA ARG A 67 7.89 -8.78 7.66
C ARG A 67 8.71 -7.48 7.74
N PRO A 68 9.16 -7.08 8.94
CA PRO A 68 10.06 -5.94 9.09
C PRO A 68 11.29 -6.06 8.18
N GLY A 69 11.70 -4.94 7.59
CA GLY A 69 12.78 -4.90 6.58
C GLY A 69 12.31 -5.03 5.13
N GLN A 70 11.03 -5.35 4.89
CA GLN A 70 10.47 -5.33 3.54
C GLN A 70 10.50 -3.92 2.94
N LEU A 71 11.19 -3.77 1.82
CA LEU A 71 11.19 -2.53 1.05
C LEU A 71 9.90 -2.38 0.28
N TYR A 72 9.29 -1.20 0.33
CA TYR A 72 8.04 -0.92 -0.35
C TYR A 72 7.96 0.52 -0.86
N GLY A 73 6.99 0.75 -1.75
CA GLY A 73 6.58 2.06 -2.23
C GLY A 73 5.09 2.05 -2.58
N TYR A 74 4.57 3.19 -2.99
CA TYR A 74 3.17 3.33 -3.41
C TYR A 74 3.07 3.76 -4.87
N ARG A 75 2.06 3.25 -5.58
CA ARG A 75 1.56 3.82 -6.82
C ARG A 75 0.16 4.32 -6.57
N VAL A 76 -0.04 5.62 -6.72
CA VAL A 76 -1.34 6.29 -6.58
C VAL A 76 -1.79 6.68 -7.97
N HIS A 77 -2.97 6.22 -8.36
CA HIS A 77 -3.59 6.51 -9.64
C HIS A 77 -4.69 7.54 -9.44
N GLY A 78 -4.84 8.43 -10.42
CA GLY A 78 -5.88 9.43 -10.46
C GLY A 78 -5.81 10.20 -11.78
N PRO A 79 -6.73 11.14 -12.00
CA PRO A 79 -6.79 11.91 -13.23
C PRO A 79 -5.53 12.78 -13.39
N TYR A 80 -4.97 12.79 -14.60
CA TYR A 80 -3.86 13.68 -14.97
C TYR A 80 -4.43 14.94 -15.63
N LEU A 81 -4.66 15.99 -14.84
CA LEU A 81 -5.23 17.27 -15.27
C LEU A 81 -4.28 18.44 -14.95
N PRO A 82 -3.12 18.54 -15.63
CA PRO A 82 -2.11 19.57 -15.32
C PRO A 82 -2.55 21.01 -15.64
N GLU A 83 -3.63 21.21 -16.40
CA GLU A 83 -4.12 22.53 -16.81
C GLU A 83 -5.33 23.04 -15.98
N ALA A 84 -5.74 22.32 -14.93
CA ALA A 84 -6.88 22.69 -14.08
C ALA A 84 -6.62 23.91 -13.18
#